data_AF-A0A1F4G0A9-F1
#
_entry.id   AF-A0A1F4G0A9-F1
#
_cell.length_a   1.000
_cell.length_b   1.000
_cell.length_c   1.000
_cell.angle_alpha   90.00
_cell.angle_beta   90.00
_cell.angle_gamma   90.00
#
_symmetry.space_group_name_H-M   'P 1'
#
loop_
_entity.id
_entity.type
_entity.pdbx_description
1 polymer ?
#
loop_
_entity_poly.entity_id
_entity_poly.type
_entity_poly.pdbx_seq_one_letter_code
_entity_poly.pdbx_strand_id
1 'polypeptide(L)'
;MADTLARLLSPKMSEALGQPVVVENKPGGSGAIGAQEVIRAPADGHTMFLGHIGTHAVNPHVFSKLNYDPAKDFAPLTLLITVPNLLVVHPSVPATSVRELVAHAKAKPGALSYASPGSGSSGHLAAELFKSMAGVDIPETAAMILAARRPRPYAERSLTDRRRTDEP
;
A
#
# COMPACT_ATOMS: atom_id res chain seq x y z
N MET A 1 4.91 -0.34 -1.03
CA MET A 1 5.38 0.95 -0.49
C MET A 1 6.56 0.80 0.45
N ALA A 2 6.45 0.01 1.53
CA ALA A 2 7.55 -0.16 2.50
C ALA A 2 8.89 -0.59 1.85
N ASP A 3 8.88 -1.62 1.00
CA ASP A 3 10.09 -2.08 0.27
C ASP A 3 10.70 -0.96 -0.60
N THR A 4 9.88 -0.28 -1.39
CA THR A 4 10.33 0.83 -2.26
C THR A 4 10.97 1.96 -1.44
N LEU A 5 10.35 2.35 -0.33
CA LEU A 5 10.90 3.38 0.55
C LEU A 5 12.21 2.94 1.21
N ALA A 6 12.26 1.71 1.72
CA ALA A 6 13.46 1.15 2.35
C ALA A 6 14.64 1.13 1.37
N ARG A 7 14.41 0.66 0.12
CA ARG A 7 15.44 0.62 -0.93
C ARG A 7 15.84 1.99 -1.46
N LEU A 8 14.94 2.97 -1.39
CA LEU A 8 15.25 4.35 -1.75
C LEU A 8 16.16 5.00 -0.70
N LEU A 9 15.94 4.70 0.59
CA LEU A 9 16.69 5.29 1.70
C LEU A 9 18.02 4.58 1.97
N SER A 10 18.11 3.27 1.73
CA SER A 10 19.28 2.48 2.14
C SER A 10 20.62 2.97 1.58
N PRO A 11 20.75 3.48 0.33
CA PRO A 11 22.04 4.01 -0.16
C PRO A 11 22.47 5.26 0.61
N LYS A 12 21.52 6.18 0.86
CA LYS A 12 21.80 7.42 1.61
C LYS A 12 22.12 7.16 3.07
N MET A 13 21.45 6.20 3.69
CA MET A 13 21.81 5.74 5.03
C MET A 13 23.20 5.10 5.06
N SER A 14 23.54 4.30 4.03
CA SER A 14 24.86 3.66 3.95
C SER A 14 25.99 4.69 3.81
N GLU A 15 25.78 5.73 2.99
CA GLU A 15 26.70 6.87 2.87
C GLU A 15 26.89 7.59 4.22
N ALA A 16 25.80 7.85 4.94
CA ALA A 16 25.84 8.59 6.21
C ALA A 16 26.46 7.78 7.38
N LEU A 17 26.21 6.46 7.41
CA LEU A 17 26.70 5.57 8.46
C LEU A 17 28.11 5.03 8.18
N GLY A 18 28.59 5.13 6.94
CA GLY A 18 29.84 4.51 6.51
C GLY A 18 29.81 2.97 6.54
N GLN A 19 28.61 2.37 6.59
CA GLN A 19 28.38 0.93 6.66
C GLN A 19 27.23 0.54 5.71
N PRO A 20 27.26 -0.66 5.11
CA PRO A 20 26.17 -1.13 4.25
C PRO A 20 24.85 -1.27 5.03
N VAL A 21 23.76 -0.72 4.47
CA VAL A 21 22.39 -0.94 4.97
C VAL A 21 21.67 -1.94 4.06
N VAL A 22 21.37 -3.12 4.60
CA VAL A 22 20.71 -4.21 3.89
C VAL A 22 19.20 -4.21 4.17
N VAL A 23 18.39 -4.30 3.12
CA VAL A 23 16.92 -4.36 3.22
C VAL A 23 16.46 -5.81 3.14
N GLU A 24 15.89 -6.33 4.23
CA GLU A 24 15.27 -7.65 4.29
C GLU A 24 13.75 -7.53 4.42
N ASN A 25 13.01 -8.23 3.55
CA ASN A 25 11.55 -8.29 3.61
C ASN A 25 11.10 -9.52 4.41
N LYS A 26 10.44 -9.30 5.54
CA LYS A 26 9.81 -10.33 6.38
C LYS A 26 8.27 -10.22 6.33
N PRO A 27 7.60 -10.72 5.27
CA PRO A 27 6.15 -10.61 5.13
C PRO A 27 5.38 -11.54 6.08
N GLY A 28 4.11 -11.22 6.32
CA GLY A 28 3.16 -12.07 7.07
C GLY A 28 2.68 -11.45 8.38
N GLY A 29 1.51 -11.91 8.85
CA GLY A 29 0.85 -11.40 10.07
C GLY A 29 0.60 -9.89 10.06
N SER A 30 0.27 -9.31 8.90
CA SER A 30 0.16 -7.84 8.72
C SER A 30 1.40 -7.08 9.23
N GLY A 31 2.59 -7.63 9.00
CA GLY A 31 3.88 -7.08 9.43
C GLY A 31 4.33 -7.52 10.83
N ALA A 32 3.52 -8.29 11.55
CA ALA A 32 3.87 -8.76 12.89
C ALA A 32 5.09 -9.69 12.93
N ILE A 33 5.34 -10.47 11.87
CA ILE A 33 6.51 -11.36 11.80
C ILE A 33 7.80 -10.55 11.76
N GLY A 34 7.89 -9.55 10.88
CA GLY A 34 9.03 -8.65 10.83
C GLY A 34 9.21 -7.84 12.12
N ALA A 35 8.12 -7.38 12.73
CA ALA A 35 8.17 -6.68 14.02
C ALA A 35 8.79 -7.57 15.12
N GLN A 36 8.35 -8.83 15.24
CA GLN A 36 8.86 -9.76 16.25
C GLN A 36 10.32 -10.15 16.01
N GLU A 37 10.76 -10.26 14.75
CA GLU A 37 12.16 -10.50 14.42
C GLU A 37 13.05 -9.38 14.97
N VAL A 38 12.67 -8.11 14.73
CA VAL A 38 13.44 -6.95 15.19
C VAL A 38 13.42 -6.83 16.71
N ILE A 39 12.28 -7.08 17.36
CA ILE A 39 12.19 -7.06 18.84
C ILE A 39 13.12 -8.10 19.48
N ARG A 40 13.32 -9.25 18.82
CA ARG A 40 14.21 -10.32 19.32
C ARG A 40 15.68 -10.06 19.04
N ALA A 41 16.00 -9.12 18.16
CA ALA A 41 17.37 -8.78 17.84
C ALA A 41 18.06 -8.06 19.01
N PRO A 42 19.39 -8.10 19.10
CA PRO A 42 20.13 -7.28 20.06
C PRO A 42 19.79 -5.80 19.89
N ALA A 43 19.57 -5.10 21.01
CA ALA A 43 19.29 -3.66 21.03
C ALA A 43 20.56 -2.81 20.83
N ASP A 44 21.33 -3.10 19.79
CA ASP A 44 22.63 -2.47 19.49
C ASP A 44 22.57 -1.48 18.30
N GLY A 45 21.39 -1.27 17.72
CA GLY A 45 21.15 -0.33 16.62
C GLY A 45 21.40 -0.88 15.20
N HIS A 46 21.84 -2.13 15.04
CA HIS A 46 22.10 -2.70 13.71
C HIS A 46 20.86 -3.30 13.04
N THR A 47 19.81 -3.56 13.83
CA THR A 47 18.54 -4.06 13.33
C THR A 47 17.46 -3.01 13.54
N MET A 48 16.84 -2.56 12.45
CA MET A 48 15.79 -1.55 12.47
C MET A 48 14.53 -2.08 11.80
N PHE A 49 13.37 -1.59 12.26
CA PHE A 49 12.08 -1.95 11.69
C PHE A 49 11.44 -0.75 10.99
N LEU A 50 11.02 -0.93 9.74
CA LEU A 50 10.19 0.05 9.04
C LEU A 50 8.72 -0.14 9.47
N GLY A 51 8.33 0.56 10.52
CA GLY A 51 6.97 0.59 11.03
C GLY A 51 5.99 1.32 10.10
N HIS A 52 4.72 0.93 10.18
CA HIS A 52 3.61 1.63 9.52
C HIS A 52 2.37 1.57 10.41
N ILE A 53 1.30 2.26 10.01
CA ILE A 53 0.04 2.32 10.78
C ILE A 53 -0.48 0.92 11.18
N GLY A 54 -0.32 -0.07 10.30
CA GLY A 54 -0.75 -1.45 10.53
C GLY A 54 -0.06 -2.05 11.75
N THR A 55 1.28 -2.07 11.75
CA THR A 55 2.04 -2.67 12.85
C THR A 55 1.96 -1.89 14.15
N HIS A 56 1.91 -0.56 14.11
CA HIS A 56 2.03 0.26 15.32
C HIS A 56 0.69 0.74 15.91
N ALA A 57 -0.38 0.81 15.12
CA ALA A 57 -1.66 1.33 15.58
C ALA A 57 -2.82 0.34 15.40
N VAL A 58 -2.86 -0.39 14.27
CA VAL A 58 -4.03 -1.23 13.95
C VAL A 58 -3.94 -2.62 14.59
N ASN A 59 -2.81 -3.31 14.41
CA ASN A 59 -2.62 -4.69 14.85
C ASN A 59 -3.01 -4.93 16.33
N PRO A 60 -2.67 -4.03 17.29
CA PRO A 60 -3.06 -4.20 18.71
C PRO A 60 -4.57 -4.28 18.95
N HIS A 61 -5.37 -3.75 18.02
CA HIS A 61 -6.83 -3.67 18.16
C HIS A 61 -7.59 -4.70 17.32
N VAL A 62 -6.92 -5.35 16.35
CA VAL A 62 -7.59 -6.29 15.43
C VAL A 62 -7.11 -7.74 15.59
N PHE A 63 -5.91 -7.97 16.13
CA PHE A 63 -5.45 -9.31 16.46
C PHE A 63 -5.91 -9.69 17.87
N SER A 64 -6.60 -10.82 18.01
CA SER A 64 -6.97 -11.38 19.31
C SER A 64 -5.75 -11.72 20.18
N LYS A 65 -4.62 -12.04 19.54
CA LYS A 65 -3.33 -12.26 20.18
C LYS A 65 -2.21 -11.65 19.33
N LEU A 66 -1.64 -10.57 19.83
CA LEU A 66 -0.44 -9.94 19.29
C LEU A 66 0.72 -10.17 20.27
N ASN A 67 1.84 -10.72 19.80
CA ASN A 67 2.99 -11.02 20.66
C ASN A 67 4.00 -9.85 20.72
N TYR A 68 3.53 -8.60 20.62
CA TYR A 68 4.30 -7.40 20.90
C TYR A 68 3.38 -6.23 21.27
N ASP A 69 3.92 -5.28 22.03
CA ASP A 69 3.33 -3.99 22.34
C ASP A 69 4.13 -2.90 21.60
N PRO A 70 3.58 -2.28 20.54
CA PRO A 70 4.34 -1.33 19.73
C PRO A 70 4.79 -0.08 20.50
N ALA A 71 4.15 0.25 21.63
CA ALA A 71 4.52 1.40 22.45
C ALA A 71 5.65 1.09 23.44
N LYS A 72 5.87 -0.19 23.80
CA LYS A 72 6.88 -0.61 24.78
C LYS A 72 8.07 -1.31 24.15
N ASP A 73 7.85 -2.06 23.09
CA ASP A 73 8.87 -2.95 22.50
C ASP A 73 9.69 -2.27 21.39
N PHE A 74 9.33 -1.04 20.98
CA PHE A 74 10.08 -0.26 19.99
C PHE A 74 10.51 1.10 20.54
N ALA A 75 11.77 1.44 20.28
CA ALA A 75 12.26 2.81 20.41
C ALA A 75 12.01 3.57 19.09
N PRO A 76 11.21 4.65 19.07
CA PRO A 76 10.94 5.40 17.85
C PRO A 76 12.20 6.17 17.41
N LEU A 77 12.53 6.09 16.11
CA LEU A 77 13.65 6.84 15.53
C LEU A 77 13.18 8.14 14.87
N THR A 78 12.42 8.03 13.78
CA THR A 78 11.91 9.18 13.03
C THR A 78 10.75 8.80 12.13
N LEU A 79 9.91 9.78 11.78
CA LEU A 79 8.88 9.63 10.76
C LEU A 79 9.51 9.80 9.38
N LEU A 80 9.45 8.75 8.55
CA LEU A 80 10.02 8.80 7.20
C LEU A 80 9.16 9.60 6.23
N ILE A 81 7.87 9.24 6.11
CA ILE A 81 6.92 9.88 5.20
C ILE A 81 5.50 9.81 5.75
N THR A 82 4.64 10.72 5.29
CA THR A 82 3.18 10.62 5.42
C THR A 82 2.58 10.52 4.02
N VAL A 83 1.63 9.60 3.83
CA VAL A 83 0.97 9.38 2.53
C VAL A 83 -0.53 9.50 2.72
N PRO A 84 -1.22 10.42 2.01
CA PRO A 84 -2.67 10.50 2.06
C PRO A 84 -3.29 9.29 1.35
N ASN A 85 -4.43 8.83 1.86
CA ASN A 85 -5.27 7.89 1.12
C ASN A 85 -6.03 8.66 0.02
N LEU A 86 -6.19 8.03 -1.15
CA LEU A 86 -6.97 8.60 -2.25
C LEU A 86 -8.18 7.71 -2.54
N LEU A 87 -9.36 8.34 -2.65
CA LEU A 87 -10.57 7.71 -3.15
C LEU A 87 -10.59 7.82 -4.66
N VAL A 88 -10.41 6.69 -5.35
CA VAL A 88 -10.39 6.62 -6.81
C VAL A 88 -11.49 5.68 -7.27
N VAL A 89 -12.28 6.11 -8.25
CA VAL A 89 -13.35 5.31 -8.85
C VAL A 89 -12.94 4.89 -10.26
N HIS A 90 -13.35 3.69 -10.67
CA HIS A 90 -13.15 3.26 -12.06
C HIS A 90 -14.00 4.13 -13.00
N PRO A 91 -13.52 4.49 -14.22
CA PRO A 91 -14.26 5.35 -15.14
C PRO A 91 -15.66 4.87 -15.54
N SER A 92 -15.97 3.57 -15.36
CA SER A 92 -17.30 3.03 -15.59
C SER A 92 -18.30 3.31 -14.47
N VAL A 93 -17.86 3.78 -13.31
CA VAL A 93 -18.73 4.18 -12.21
C VAL A 93 -19.18 5.61 -12.51
N PRO A 94 -20.50 5.85 -12.71
CA PRO A 94 -21.02 7.16 -13.09
C PRO A 94 -21.09 8.09 -11.87
N ALA A 95 -19.94 8.37 -11.28
CA ALA A 95 -19.78 9.28 -10.15
C ALA A 95 -18.51 10.11 -10.34
N THR A 96 -18.67 11.43 -10.43
CA THR A 96 -17.58 12.40 -10.57
C THR A 96 -17.34 13.18 -9.27
N SER A 97 -18.17 12.95 -8.27
CA SER A 97 -18.06 13.54 -6.94
C SER A 97 -18.33 12.51 -5.85
N VAL A 98 -17.85 12.77 -4.63
CA VAL A 98 -18.13 11.92 -3.46
C VAL A 98 -19.63 11.81 -3.20
N ARG A 99 -20.37 12.91 -3.40
CA ARG A 99 -21.83 12.94 -3.26
C ARG A 99 -22.52 11.99 -4.25
N GLU A 100 -22.11 12.02 -5.51
CA GLU A 100 -22.62 11.11 -6.54
C GLU A 100 -22.26 9.66 -6.24
N LEU A 101 -21.04 9.41 -5.76
CA LEU A 101 -20.62 8.06 -5.37
C LEU A 101 -21.51 7.51 -4.25
N VAL A 102 -21.76 8.31 -3.20
CA VAL A 102 -22.64 7.92 -2.10
C VAL A 102 -24.07 7.66 -2.60
N ALA A 103 -24.61 8.55 -3.44
CA ALA A 103 -25.94 8.35 -4.02
C ALA A 103 -26.01 7.07 -4.87
N HIS A 104 -24.99 6.82 -5.70
CA HIS A 104 -24.89 5.62 -6.52
C HIS A 104 -24.82 4.35 -5.69
N ALA A 105 -23.98 4.34 -4.64
CA ALA A 105 -23.82 3.20 -3.74
C ALA A 105 -25.10 2.92 -2.93
N LYS A 106 -25.82 3.96 -2.50
CA LYS A 106 -27.12 3.81 -1.81
C LYS A 106 -28.22 3.27 -2.71
N ALA A 107 -28.22 3.67 -3.98
CA ALA A 107 -29.22 3.19 -4.94
C ALA A 107 -29.06 1.69 -5.26
N LYS A 108 -27.84 1.15 -5.12
CA LYS A 108 -27.52 -0.25 -5.41
C LYS A 108 -26.54 -0.82 -4.35
N PRO A 109 -27.00 -1.10 -3.12
CA PRO A 109 -26.16 -1.67 -2.07
C PRO A 109 -25.47 -2.96 -2.52
N GLY A 110 -24.17 -3.11 -2.24
CA GLY A 110 -23.37 -4.29 -2.60
C GLY A 110 -23.00 -4.41 -4.09
N ALA A 111 -23.47 -3.51 -4.97
CA ALA A 111 -23.17 -3.57 -6.41
C ALA A 111 -21.77 -3.01 -6.76
N LEU A 112 -21.22 -2.15 -5.90
CA LEU A 112 -19.84 -1.70 -5.98
C LEU A 112 -18.96 -2.59 -5.11
N SER A 113 -17.69 -2.71 -5.46
CA SER A 113 -16.66 -3.21 -4.55
C SER A 113 -15.47 -2.26 -4.54
N TYR A 114 -14.68 -2.31 -3.47
CA TYR A 114 -13.43 -1.55 -3.37
C TYR A 114 -12.25 -2.49 -3.16
N ALA A 115 -11.06 -2.02 -3.54
CA ALA A 115 -9.81 -2.71 -3.27
C ALA A 115 -8.99 -1.91 -2.25
N SER A 116 -8.27 -2.62 -1.39
CA SER A 116 -7.30 -2.02 -0.47
C SER A 116 -5.97 -2.81 -0.48
N PRO A 117 -4.89 -2.26 0.10
CA PRO A 117 -3.65 -3.01 0.33
C PRO A 117 -3.82 -4.26 1.22
N GLY A 118 -4.96 -4.43 1.88
CA GLY A 118 -5.31 -5.58 2.70
C GLY A 118 -5.89 -5.21 4.06
N SER A 119 -6.31 -6.25 4.79
CA SER A 119 -6.95 -6.11 6.11
C SER A 119 -6.08 -5.33 7.10
N GLY A 120 -6.66 -4.34 7.79
CA GLY A 120 -5.94 -3.46 8.72
C GLY A 120 -5.01 -2.41 8.08
N SER A 121 -4.98 -2.28 6.75
CA SER A 121 -4.24 -1.19 6.09
C SER A 121 -4.93 0.17 6.26
N SER A 122 -4.20 1.28 6.04
CA SER A 122 -4.79 2.63 6.07
C SER A 122 -5.95 2.78 5.08
N GLY A 123 -5.83 2.18 3.88
CA GLY A 123 -6.85 2.22 2.84
C GLY A 123 -8.10 1.44 3.23
N HIS A 124 -7.93 0.27 3.85
CA HIS A 124 -9.06 -0.51 4.36
C HIS A 124 -9.79 0.26 5.45
N LEU A 125 -9.09 0.77 6.47
CA LEU A 125 -9.73 1.52 7.55
C LEU A 125 -10.43 2.79 7.05
N ALA A 126 -9.86 3.48 6.07
CA ALA A 126 -10.50 4.62 5.43
C ALA A 126 -11.79 4.23 4.69
N ALA A 127 -11.81 3.08 4.02
CA ALA A 127 -13.01 2.56 3.36
C ALA A 127 -14.09 2.16 4.37
N GLU A 128 -13.73 1.48 5.46
CA GLU A 128 -14.70 1.14 6.53
C GLU A 128 -15.25 2.39 7.21
N LEU A 129 -14.41 3.38 7.48
CA LEU A 129 -14.85 4.67 8.01
C LEU A 129 -15.80 5.36 7.03
N PHE A 130 -15.48 5.37 5.73
CA PHE A 130 -16.34 5.93 4.69
C PHE A 130 -17.70 5.23 4.64
N LYS A 131 -17.73 3.89 4.64
CA LYS A 131 -18.96 3.08 4.65
C LYS A 131 -19.84 3.41 5.85
N SER A 132 -19.24 3.49 7.04
CA SER A 132 -19.92 3.83 8.29
C SER A 132 -20.51 5.24 8.25
N MET A 133 -19.71 6.24 7.86
CA MET A 133 -20.15 7.63 7.83
C MET A 133 -21.19 7.90 6.73
N ALA A 134 -21.03 7.29 5.56
CA ALA A 134 -21.93 7.51 4.43
C ALA A 134 -23.19 6.63 4.49
N GLY A 135 -23.19 5.56 5.29
CA GLY A 135 -24.25 4.57 5.34
C GLY A 135 -24.40 3.83 4.01
N VAL A 136 -23.28 3.31 3.48
CA VAL A 136 -23.24 2.57 2.21
C VAL A 136 -22.65 1.18 2.40
N ASP A 137 -23.16 0.23 1.63
CA ASP A 137 -22.63 -1.13 1.59
C ASP A 137 -21.78 -1.33 0.32
N ILE A 138 -20.47 -1.40 0.51
CA ILE A 138 -19.48 -1.60 -0.54
C ILE A 138 -18.50 -2.65 -0.02
N PRO A 139 -18.61 -3.93 -0.42
CA PRO A 139 -17.70 -4.98 0.02
C PRO A 139 -16.26 -4.75 -0.43
N GLU A 140 -15.32 -5.19 0.41
CA GLU A 140 -13.92 -5.31 0.03
C GLU A 140 -13.74 -6.50 -0.93
N THR A 141 -13.07 -6.27 -2.05
CA THR A 141 -12.55 -7.32 -2.92
C THR A 141 -11.04 -7.29 -2.83
N ALA A 142 -10.40 -8.46 -2.77
CA ALA A 142 -8.95 -8.55 -2.84
C ALA A 142 -8.44 -7.82 -4.10
N ALA A 143 -7.39 -7.00 -3.95
CA ALA A 143 -6.76 -6.25 -5.06
C ALA A 143 -6.29 -7.15 -6.24
N MET A 144 -6.38 -8.47 -6.08
CA MET A 144 -6.09 -9.51 -7.07
C MET A 144 -7.28 -9.87 -8.00
N ILE A 145 -8.30 -9.02 -8.15
CA ILE A 145 -9.30 -9.16 -9.24
C ILE A 145 -9.55 -7.80 -9.92
N LEU A 146 -8.48 -7.20 -10.44
CA LEU A 146 -8.57 -6.39 -11.66
C LEU A 146 -7.35 -6.61 -12.55
N ALA A 147 -6.97 -7.86 -12.78
CA ALA A 147 -6.32 -8.24 -14.03
C ALA A 147 -7.35 -8.19 -15.17
N ALA A 148 -7.92 -7.01 -15.43
CA ALA A 148 -8.78 -6.78 -16.56
C ALA A 148 -7.91 -6.74 -17.82
N ARG A 149 -7.77 -7.92 -18.45
CA ARG A 149 -7.21 -8.20 -19.78
C ARG A 149 -5.71 -7.90 -19.92
N ARG A 150 -4.97 -8.88 -20.43
CA ARG A 150 -3.58 -8.73 -20.88
C ARG A 150 -3.46 -7.41 -21.68
N PRO A 151 -2.49 -6.53 -21.39
CA PRO A 151 -2.20 -5.43 -22.29
C PRO A 151 -1.90 -6.02 -23.67
N ARG A 152 -2.60 -5.55 -24.70
CA ARG A 152 -2.23 -5.88 -26.09
C ARG A 152 -0.77 -5.45 -26.26
N PRO A 153 0.10 -6.26 -26.89
CA PRO A 153 1.46 -5.83 -27.16
C PRO A 153 1.39 -4.54 -27.99
N TYR A 154 2.11 -3.54 -27.52
CA TYR A 154 2.32 -2.28 -28.22
C TYR A 154 2.92 -2.64 -29.59
N ALA A 155 2.21 -2.31 -30.67
CA ALA A 155 2.73 -2.51 -32.00
C ALA A 155 3.97 -1.61 -32.16
N GLU A 156 5.15 -2.22 -32.20
CA GLU A 156 6.35 -1.57 -32.70
C GLU A 156 6.08 -1.13 -34.14
N ARG A 157 5.77 0.16 -34.34
CA ARG A 157 5.96 0.77 -35.64
C ARG A 157 7.45 0.89 -35.83
N SER A 158 8.03 -0.08 -36.54
CA SER A 158 9.41 -0.05 -36.97
C SER A 158 9.68 1.23 -37.75
N LEU A 159 10.65 2.02 -37.28
CA LEU A 159 11.18 3.24 -37.88
C LEU A 159 11.96 3.00 -39.19
N THR A 160 11.66 1.93 -39.93
CA THR A 160 12.38 1.51 -41.15
C THR A 160 11.63 1.78 -42.44
N ASP A 161 10.43 2.39 -42.42
CA ASP A 161 9.62 2.65 -43.62
C ASP A 161 9.57 4.13 -44.05
N ARG A 162 10.67 4.88 -43.86
CA ARG A 162 10.82 6.26 -44.36
C ARG A 162 12.13 6.48 -45.13
N ARG A 163 12.53 5.50 -45.93
CA ARG A 163 13.58 5.70 -46.96
C ARG A 163 13.20 4.96 -48.23
N ARG A 164 12.21 5.48 -48.96
CA ARG A 164 12.06 5.27 -50.42
C ARG A 164 10.89 6.08 -50.95
N THR A 165 11.15 7.36 -51.14
CA THR A 165 10.60 8.23 -52.20
C THR A 165 11.22 9.59 -51.93
N ASP A 166 12.21 9.96 -52.74
CA ASP A 166 12.62 11.33 -53.08
C ASP A 166 14.07 11.30 -53.55
N GLU A 167 14.26 11.15 -54.86
CA GLU A 167 15.25 11.90 -55.64
C GLU A 167 14.86 11.82 -57.15
N PRO A 168 15.24 12.83 -57.95
CA PRO A 168 14.46 13.38 -59.07
C PRO A 168 14.41 12.53 -60.35
#